data_AF-A0AAV8T8Q5-F1
#
_entry.id   AF-A0AAV8T8Q5-F1
#
_cell.length_a   1.000
_cell.length_b   1.000
_cell.length_c   1.000
_cell.angle_alpha   90.00
_cell.angle_beta   90.00
_cell.angle_gamma   90.00
#
_symmetry.space_group_name_H-M   'P 1'
#
loop_
_entity.id
_entity.type
_entity.pdbx_description
1 polymer ?
#
loop_
_entity_poly.entity_id
_entity_poly.type
_entity_poly.pdbx_seq_one_letter_code
_entity_poly.pdbx_strand_id
1 'polypeptide(L)'
;MAVPDELVVSDEAYIETNDPEQIGSVLDGFPFEIEDIPGERTILLKRKYLDETIKVEVDMPNVEVEEGNEDDDNIESNAPPSVPLVVTISKDNISKFLEIGVTAFPDEISIDSLAIKDSSISKDQLAYEGPDFNDLDENLKKAFHKYLEIIHGKVANGI
;
A
#
# COMPACT_ATOMS: atom_id res chain seq x y z
N MET A 1 35.95 -1.68 35.92
CA MET A 1 35.26 -0.50 35.35
C MET A 1 34.86 -0.91 33.95
N ALA A 2 33.56 -0.93 33.69
CA ALA A 2 32.93 -1.67 32.60
C ALA A 2 33.17 -1.06 31.20
N VAL A 3 33.09 -1.93 30.19
CA VAL A 3 32.83 -1.64 28.77
C VAL A 3 31.40 -2.09 28.45
N PRO A 4 30.78 -1.65 27.35
CA PRO A 4 30.32 -0.31 26.98
C PRO A 4 28.77 -0.23 26.99
N ASP A 5 28.16 0.96 26.86
CA ASP A 5 26.71 1.05 26.57
C ASP A 5 26.50 0.88 25.06
N GLU A 6 25.65 -0.08 24.74
CA GLU A 6 25.37 -0.67 23.44
C GLU A 6 24.33 0.17 22.67
N LEU A 7 24.39 0.09 21.33
CA LEU A 7 23.45 0.69 20.40
C LEU A 7 21.99 0.46 20.83
N VAL A 8 21.19 1.52 20.90
CA VAL A 8 19.74 1.39 20.81
C VAL A 8 19.37 1.56 19.34
N VAL A 9 19.30 0.43 18.61
CA VAL A 9 18.62 0.38 17.32
C VAL A 9 17.13 0.34 17.62
N SER A 10 16.40 1.33 17.16
CA SER A 10 14.93 1.41 17.23
C SER A 10 14.31 0.29 16.41
N ASP A 11 13.34 -0.40 17.02
CA ASP A 11 12.53 -1.47 16.41
C ASP A 11 11.70 -0.93 15.23
N GLU A 12 12.29 -0.86 14.04
CA GLU A 12 11.55 -0.87 12.78
C GLU A 12 11.61 -2.31 12.25
N ALA A 13 10.49 -3.04 12.35
CA ALA A 13 10.42 -4.43 11.93
C ALA A 13 10.39 -4.55 10.39
N TYR A 14 11.54 -4.39 9.75
CA TYR A 14 11.76 -4.98 8.43
C TYR A 14 11.90 -6.49 8.60
N ILE A 15 10.97 -7.26 8.03
CA ILE A 15 11.10 -8.71 7.96
C ILE A 15 12.11 -9.04 6.85
N GLU A 16 13.41 -8.91 7.13
CA GLU A 16 14.45 -9.54 6.30
C GLU A 16 14.52 -11.03 6.67
N THR A 17 13.65 -11.84 6.07
CA THR A 17 13.73 -13.30 6.23
C THR A 17 14.13 -13.96 4.92
N ASN A 18 15.35 -14.50 4.87
CA ASN A 18 15.77 -15.46 3.84
C ASN A 18 15.21 -16.87 4.08
N ASP A 19 14.31 -17.02 5.07
CA ASP A 19 13.74 -18.29 5.51
C ASP A 19 12.29 -18.43 5.01
N PRO A 20 12.04 -19.29 4.01
CA PRO A 20 10.70 -19.43 3.41
C PRO A 20 9.65 -19.97 4.38
N GLU A 21 10.03 -20.64 5.47
CA GLU A 21 9.08 -21.14 6.48
C GLU A 21 8.49 -20.00 7.32
N GLN A 22 9.25 -18.93 7.56
CA GLN A 22 8.79 -17.75 8.31
C GLN A 22 7.85 -16.88 7.46
N ILE A 23 8.14 -16.72 6.17
CA ILE A 23 7.21 -16.09 5.21
C ILE A 23 5.88 -16.85 5.17
N GLY A 24 5.93 -18.20 5.14
CA GLY A 24 4.75 -19.05 5.16
C GLY A 24 3.84 -18.78 6.37
N SER A 25 4.40 -18.52 7.54
CA SER A 25 3.63 -18.21 8.76
C SER A 25 3.00 -16.81 8.76
N VAL A 26 3.60 -15.83 8.08
CA VAL A 26 3.07 -14.45 7.94
C VAL A 26 1.94 -14.41 6.91
N LEU A 27 2.01 -15.25 5.89
CA LEU A 27 0.96 -15.38 4.87
C LEU A 27 -0.26 -16.17 5.37
N ASP A 28 -0.11 -16.96 6.43
CA ASP A 28 -1.21 -17.79 6.95
C ASP A 28 -2.30 -16.90 7.57
N GLY A 29 -3.39 -16.69 6.82
CA GLY A 29 -4.46 -15.76 7.17
C GLY A 29 -4.38 -14.39 6.48
N PHE A 30 -3.34 -14.12 5.68
CA PHE A 30 -3.30 -12.95 4.81
C PHE A 30 -4.31 -13.13 3.67
N PRO A 31 -5.26 -12.20 3.47
CA PRO A 31 -6.42 -12.49 2.65
C PRO A 31 -6.21 -12.21 1.15
N PHE A 32 -4.99 -11.87 0.73
CA PHE A 32 -4.64 -11.58 -0.65
C PHE A 32 -3.75 -12.66 -1.25
N GLU A 33 -4.01 -12.97 -2.51
CA GLU A 33 -3.07 -13.64 -3.40
C GLU A 33 -2.02 -12.62 -3.84
N ILE A 34 -0.75 -13.00 -3.73
CA ILE A 34 0.39 -12.16 -4.11
C ILE A 34 0.92 -12.66 -5.46
N GLU A 35 1.01 -11.76 -6.42
CA GLU A 35 1.59 -12.00 -7.74
C GLU A 35 2.76 -11.03 -7.94
N ASP A 36 3.97 -11.58 -8.05
CA ASP A 36 5.17 -10.85 -8.45
C ASP A 36 5.34 -10.97 -9.97
N ILE A 37 5.47 -9.84 -10.67
CA ILE A 37 5.55 -9.78 -12.12
C ILE A 37 7.02 -9.61 -12.52
N PRO A 38 7.68 -10.65 -13.09
CA PRO A 38 9.10 -10.59 -13.37
C PRO A 38 9.46 -9.44 -14.32
N GLY A 39 10.40 -8.58 -13.88
CA GLY A 39 10.86 -7.43 -14.66
C GLY A 39 10.03 -6.16 -14.46
N GLU A 40 8.95 -6.22 -13.67
CA GLU A 40 8.24 -5.04 -13.17
C GLU A 40 8.64 -4.77 -11.72
N ARG A 41 8.54 -3.50 -11.29
CA ARG A 41 8.83 -3.08 -9.91
C ARG A 41 7.60 -3.13 -9.00
N THR A 42 6.50 -3.63 -9.54
CA THR A 42 5.18 -3.59 -8.95
C THR A 42 4.77 -4.99 -8.51
N ILE A 43 4.40 -5.12 -7.24
CA ILE A 43 3.73 -6.33 -6.74
C ILE A 43 2.23 -6.14 -6.87
N LEU A 44 1.54 -7.22 -7.22
CA LEU A 44 0.11 -7.25 -7.37
C LEU A 44 -0.55 -8.09 -6.28
N LEU A 45 -1.39 -7.47 -5.44
CA LEU A 45 -2.22 -8.15 -4.45
C LEU A 45 -3.66 -8.27 -4.97
N LYS A 46 -4.21 -9.48 -4.99
CA LYS A 46 -5.58 -9.74 -5.45
C LYS A 46 -6.40 -10.43 -4.38
N ARG A 47 -7.64 -9.96 -4.19
CA ARG A 47 -8.60 -10.58 -3.27
C ARG A 47 -10.01 -10.48 -3.84
N LYS A 48 -10.81 -11.52 -3.65
CA LYS A 48 -12.27 -11.43 -3.77
C LYS A 48 -12.91 -11.23 -2.39
N TYR A 49 -13.83 -10.28 -2.30
CA TYR A 49 -14.62 -10.03 -1.11
C TYR A 49 -16.07 -9.79 -1.51
N LEU A 50 -16.96 -10.72 -1.16
CA LEU A 50 -18.35 -10.73 -1.62
C LEU A 50 -18.45 -10.71 -3.16
N ASP A 51 -19.12 -9.72 -3.74
CA ASP A 51 -19.28 -9.48 -5.18
C ASP A 51 -18.20 -8.53 -5.75
N GLU A 52 -17.20 -8.19 -4.94
CA GLU A 52 -16.13 -7.25 -5.30
C GLU A 52 -14.79 -7.99 -5.52
N THR A 53 -14.09 -7.58 -6.57
CA THR A 53 -12.69 -7.92 -6.81
C THR A 53 -11.84 -6.70 -6.45
N ILE A 54 -10.96 -6.89 -5.47
CA ILE A 54 -10.01 -5.89 -4.97
C ILE A 54 -8.64 -6.23 -5.55
N LYS A 55 -8.03 -5.23 -6.19
CA LYS A 55 -6.69 -5.28 -6.77
C LYS A 55 -5.86 -4.18 -6.13
N VAL A 56 -4.69 -4.51 -5.60
CA VAL A 56 -3.74 -3.52 -5.07
C VAL A 56 -2.44 -3.64 -5.85
N GLU A 57 -2.03 -2.56 -6.51
CA GLU A 57 -0.73 -2.44 -7.15
C GLU A 57 0.18 -1.68 -6.19
N VAL A 58 1.24 -2.34 -5.73
CA VAL A 58 2.21 -1.79 -4.78
C VAL A 58 3.51 -1.52 -5.51
N ASP A 59 3.92 -0.24 -5.56
CA ASP A 59 5.19 0.14 -6.15
C ASP A 59 6.26 0.15 -5.04
N MET A 60 7.26 -0.75 -5.17
CA MET A 60 8.33 -0.82 -4.17
C MET A 60 9.13 0.47 -4.17
N PRO A 61 9.31 1.19 -3.04
CA PRO A 61 10.17 2.38 -3.00
C PRO A 61 11.60 2.04 -3.44
N ASN A 62 12.29 3.02 -4.05
CA ASN A 62 13.69 2.83 -4.45
C ASN A 62 14.54 2.79 -3.18
N VAL A 63 14.86 1.60 -2.69
CA VAL A 63 15.89 1.44 -1.67
C VAL A 63 17.22 1.55 -2.40
N GLU A 64 17.73 2.78 -2.52
CA GLU A 64 19.14 2.95 -2.84
C GLU A 64 19.93 2.40 -1.65
N VAL A 65 20.29 1.12 -1.74
CA VAL A 65 21.39 0.57 -0.94
C VAL A 65 22.62 1.34 -1.39
N GLU A 66 22.99 2.36 -0.61
CA GLU A 66 24.25 3.07 -0.80
C GLU A 66 25.40 2.07 -0.64
N GLU A 67 25.82 1.47 -1.75
CA GLU A 67 27.18 0.93 -1.86
C GLU A 67 28.12 2.14 -1.79
N GLY A 68 28.70 2.33 -0.60
CA GLY A 68 29.42 3.52 -0.18
C GLY A 68 30.21 4.22 -1.27
N ASN A 69 29.81 5.45 -1.56
CA ASN A 69 30.68 6.46 -2.15
C ASN A 69 30.66 7.65 -1.20
N GLU A 70 31.79 7.91 -0.55
CA GLU A 70 31.98 8.88 0.54
C GLU A 70 31.91 10.36 0.10
N ASP A 71 31.23 10.72 -0.98
CA ASP A 71 31.15 12.11 -1.46
C ASP A 71 29.88 12.36 -2.28
N ASP A 72 28.73 12.51 -1.62
CA ASP A 72 27.71 13.46 -2.08
C ASP A 72 26.83 13.89 -0.91
N ASP A 73 26.42 15.15 -0.92
CA ASP A 73 25.71 15.80 0.18
C ASP A 73 24.43 15.03 0.54
N ASN A 74 24.54 14.25 1.63
CA ASN A 74 23.50 13.45 2.25
C ASN A 74 22.30 14.35 2.59
N ILE A 75 21.40 14.55 1.63
CA ILE A 75 20.02 14.91 1.91
C ILE A 75 19.42 13.65 2.49
N GLU A 76 19.73 13.41 3.76
CA GLU A 76 19.03 12.47 4.61
C GLU A 76 17.57 12.92 4.55
N SER A 77 16.83 12.28 3.66
CA SER A 77 15.40 12.46 3.51
C SER A 77 14.79 12.07 4.84
N ASN A 78 14.64 13.04 5.74
CA ASN A 78 13.92 12.91 7.00
C ASN A 78 12.42 12.66 6.77
N ALA A 79 11.99 12.43 5.52
CA ALA A 79 10.65 11.94 5.23
C ALA A 79 10.54 10.49 5.70
N PRO A 80 9.47 10.15 6.43
CA PRO A 80 9.25 8.78 6.87
C PRO A 80 9.17 7.84 5.66
N PRO A 81 9.61 6.57 5.81
CA PRO A 81 9.48 5.59 4.74
C PRO A 81 8.01 5.46 4.33
N SER A 82 7.75 5.43 3.03
CA SER A 82 6.39 5.29 2.51
C SER A 82 6.35 4.46 1.23
N VAL A 83 5.20 3.84 1.00
CA VAL A 83 4.96 2.97 -0.14
C VAL A 83 3.73 3.46 -0.89
N PRO A 84 3.89 3.97 -2.12
CA PRO A 84 2.75 4.34 -2.96
C PRO A 84 2.07 3.08 -3.48
N LEU A 85 0.73 3.09 -3.44
CA LEU A 85 -0.09 1.99 -3.91
C LEU A 85 -1.40 2.47 -4.54
N VAL A 86 -1.92 1.68 -5.48
CA VAL A 86 -3.20 1.94 -6.14
C VAL A 86 -4.17 0.81 -5.82
N VAL A 87 -5.30 1.16 -5.20
CA VAL A 87 -6.39 0.22 -4.90
C VAL A 87 -7.47 0.35 -5.96
N THR A 88 -7.76 -0.73 -6.65
CA THR A 88 -8.87 -0.84 -7.59
C THR A 88 -9.93 -1.79 -7.05
N ILE A 89 -11.18 -1.31 -6.99
CA ILE A 89 -12.35 -2.10 -6.60
C ILE A 89 -13.32 -2.17 -7.77
N SER A 90 -13.59 -3.39 -8.21
CA SER A 90 -14.49 -3.67 -9.32
C SER A 90 -15.55 -4.70 -8.89
N LYS A 91 -16.72 -4.64 -9.53
CA LYS A 91 -17.77 -5.65 -9.36
C LYS A 91 -17.91 -6.44 -10.65
N ASP A 92 -18.17 -7.73 -10.53
CA ASP A 92 -18.36 -8.60 -11.68
C ASP A 92 -19.53 -8.08 -12.57
N ASN A 93 -19.33 -8.06 -13.88
CA ASN A 93 -20.29 -7.57 -14.88
C ASN A 93 -20.61 -6.06 -14.83
N ILE A 94 -19.85 -5.26 -14.08
CA ILE A 94 -19.93 -3.79 -14.12
C ILE A 94 -18.66 -3.26 -14.77
N SER A 95 -18.79 -2.44 -15.82
CA SER A 95 -17.63 -1.86 -16.51
C SER A 95 -16.92 -0.79 -15.69
N LYS A 96 -17.64 -0.19 -14.73
CA LYS A 96 -17.13 0.84 -13.83
C LYS A 96 -16.43 0.24 -12.61
N PHE A 97 -15.35 0.89 -12.20
CA PHE A 97 -14.57 0.54 -11.02
C PHE A 97 -14.12 1.79 -10.28
N LEU A 98 -13.90 1.64 -8.98
CA LEU A 98 -13.33 2.67 -8.13
C LEU A 98 -11.82 2.48 -8.09
N GLU A 99 -11.08 3.55 -8.32
CA GLU A 99 -9.63 3.62 -8.16
C GLU A 99 -9.31 4.61 -7.04
N ILE A 100 -8.42 4.20 -6.14
CA ILE A 100 -7.99 4.99 -4.99
C ILE A 100 -6.46 5.02 -5.01
N GLY A 101 -5.88 6.22 -5.12
CA GLY A 101 -4.46 6.44 -4.89
C GLY A 101 -4.19 6.54 -3.40
N VAL A 102 -3.24 5.77 -2.90
CA VAL A 102 -2.92 5.69 -1.47
C VAL A 102 -1.41 5.73 -1.28
N THR A 103 -0.98 6.45 -0.25
CA THR A 103 0.38 6.38 0.27
C THR A 103 0.34 5.71 1.64
N ALA A 104 1.00 4.56 1.78
CA ALA A 104 1.11 3.85 3.04
C ALA A 104 2.38 4.27 3.80
N PHE A 105 2.21 4.63 5.06
CA PHE A 105 3.28 4.86 6.03
C PHE A 105 3.27 3.73 7.08
N PRO A 106 4.30 3.60 7.94
CA PRO A 106 4.35 2.54 8.95
C PRO A 106 3.15 2.53 9.89
N ASP A 107 2.65 3.72 10.27
CA ASP A 107 1.59 3.87 11.27
C ASP A 107 0.22 4.19 10.68
N GLU A 108 0.14 4.67 9.44
CA GLU A 108 -1.09 5.16 8.83
C GLU A 108 -1.12 5.04 7.30
N ILE A 109 -2.30 5.26 6.72
CA ILE A 109 -2.48 5.37 5.27
C ILE A 109 -3.09 6.74 4.94
N SER A 110 -2.55 7.38 3.91
CA SER A 110 -3.11 8.59 3.29
C SER A 110 -3.85 8.22 2.02
N ILE A 111 -5.04 8.78 1.81
CA ILE A 111 -5.74 8.68 0.53
C ILE A 111 -5.43 9.95 -0.26
N ASP A 112 -4.76 9.79 -1.39
CA ASP A 112 -4.25 10.89 -2.21
C ASP A 112 -5.24 11.26 -3.32
N SER A 113 -5.95 10.27 -3.87
CA SER A 113 -6.89 10.48 -4.97
C SER A 113 -8.01 9.43 -5.00
N LEU A 114 -9.14 9.79 -5.62
CA LEU A 114 -10.29 8.90 -5.75
C LEU A 114 -11.03 9.12 -7.08
N ALA A 115 -11.05 8.12 -7.95
CA ALA A 115 -11.66 8.20 -9.28
C ALA A 115 -12.61 7.04 -9.54
N ILE A 116 -13.75 7.32 -10.19
CA ILE A 116 -14.59 6.27 -10.79
C ILE A 116 -14.25 6.20 -12.27
N LYS A 117 -13.65 5.09 -12.68
CA LYS A 117 -13.25 4.83 -14.07
C LYS A 117 -14.20 3.83 -14.72
N ASP A 118 -14.22 3.83 -16.05
CA ASP A 118 -15.01 2.89 -16.85
C ASP A 118 -14.08 2.17 -17.83
N SER A 119 -14.00 0.85 -17.70
CA SER A 119 -13.17 -0.01 -18.55
C SER A 119 -13.63 -0.07 -20.00
N SER A 120 -14.86 0.36 -20.30
CA SER A 120 -15.39 0.43 -21.68
C SER A 120 -15.00 1.72 -22.42
N ILE A 121 -14.50 2.71 -21.70
CA ILE A 121 -14.09 4.01 -22.24
C ILE A 121 -12.58 3.97 -22.55
N SER A 122 -12.20 4.34 -23.77
CA SER A 122 -10.78 4.43 -24.15
C SER A 122 -10.06 5.51 -23.33
N LYS A 123 -8.80 5.26 -22.96
CA LYS A 123 -7.95 6.20 -22.20
C LYS A 123 -7.83 7.60 -22.82
N ASP A 124 -8.12 7.73 -24.12
CA ASP A 124 -8.06 8.99 -24.88
C ASP A 124 -9.30 9.91 -24.73
N GLN A 125 -10.38 9.42 -24.10
CA GLN A 125 -11.49 10.31 -23.70
C GLN A 125 -11.14 10.91 -22.34
N LEU A 126 -11.38 12.23 -22.17
CA LEU A 126 -11.22 12.95 -20.91
C LEU A 126 -12.11 12.33 -19.82
N ALA A 127 -11.59 11.28 -19.17
CA ALA A 127 -12.24 10.59 -18.10
C ALA A 127 -12.22 11.48 -16.87
N TYR A 128 -13.29 11.42 -16.08
CA TYR A 128 -13.34 12.11 -14.81
C TYR A 128 -12.24 11.57 -13.88
N GLU A 129 -11.34 12.44 -13.43
CA GLU A 129 -10.20 12.06 -12.58
C GLU A 129 -10.56 12.00 -11.09
N GLY A 130 -11.77 12.40 -10.71
CA GLY A 130 -12.16 12.49 -9.32
C GLY A 130 -12.12 13.91 -8.76
N PRO A 131 -12.78 14.13 -7.61
CA PRO A 131 -12.52 15.32 -6.79
C PRO A 131 -11.23 15.14 -5.99
N ASP A 132 -10.72 16.23 -5.40
CA ASP A 132 -9.71 16.11 -4.35
C ASP A 132 -10.32 15.38 -3.14
N PHE A 133 -9.57 14.46 -2.54
CA PHE A 133 -10.06 13.72 -1.37
C PHE A 133 -10.39 14.67 -0.21
N ASN A 134 -9.65 15.76 -0.06
CA ASN A 134 -9.86 16.76 0.99
C ASN A 134 -11.17 17.54 0.82
N ASP A 135 -11.72 17.60 -0.39
CA ASP A 135 -12.98 18.27 -0.70
C ASP A 135 -14.20 17.37 -0.41
N LEU A 136 -13.99 16.08 -0.13
CA LEU A 136 -15.08 15.18 0.27
C LEU A 136 -15.62 15.53 1.66
N ASP A 137 -16.88 15.22 1.90
CA ASP A 137 -17.45 15.38 3.24
C ASP A 137 -16.80 14.42 4.25
N GLU A 138 -16.77 14.85 5.51
CA GLU A 138 -16.07 14.12 6.58
C GLU A 138 -16.61 12.70 6.82
N ASN A 139 -17.89 12.44 6.53
CA ASN A 139 -18.44 11.10 6.68
C ASN A 139 -17.95 10.18 5.56
N LEU A 140 -17.86 10.70 4.33
CA LEU A 140 -17.36 9.97 3.19
C LEU A 140 -15.86 9.66 3.31
N LYS A 141 -15.05 10.61 3.76
CA LYS A 141 -13.63 10.36 4.09
C LYS A 141 -13.47 9.21 5.10
N LYS A 142 -14.22 9.28 6.21
CA LYS A 142 -14.22 8.22 7.24
C LYS A 142 -14.67 6.86 6.70
N ALA A 143 -15.66 6.84 5.80
CA ALA A 143 -16.13 5.62 5.18
C ALA A 143 -15.03 4.94 4.34
N PHE A 144 -14.23 5.71 3.59
CA PHE A 144 -13.12 5.16 2.81
C PHE A 144 -11.99 4.64 3.68
N HIS A 145 -11.58 5.36 4.73
CA HIS A 145 -10.61 4.84 5.69
C HIS A 145 -11.08 3.52 6.31
N LYS A 146 -12.34 3.46 6.77
CA LYS A 146 -12.91 2.24 7.35
C LYS A 146 -12.96 1.08 6.34
N TYR A 147 -13.27 1.35 5.08
CA TYR A 147 -13.28 0.33 4.03
C TYR A 147 -11.88 -0.25 3.81
N LEU A 148 -10.86 0.59 3.75
CA LEU A 148 -9.46 0.15 3.61
C LEU A 148 -8.96 -0.62 4.85
N GLU A 149 -9.39 -0.26 6.06
CA GLU A 149 -9.10 -1.03 7.28
C GLU A 149 -9.67 -2.45 7.23
N ILE A 150 -10.91 -2.61 6.74
CA ILE A 150 -11.55 -3.93 6.56
C ILE A 150 -10.76 -4.77 5.56
N ILE A 151 -10.26 -4.15 4.50
CA ILE A 151 -9.45 -4.80 3.48
C ILE A 151 -8.11 -5.28 4.06
N HIS A 152 -7.48 -4.48 4.92
CA HIS A 152 -6.25 -4.82 5.63
C HIS A 152 -6.43 -5.93 6.68
N GLY A 153 -7.68 -6.27 7.04
CA GLY A 153 -7.97 -7.36 7.96
C GLY A 153 -7.85 -6.98 9.44
N LYS A 154 -7.70 -5.69 9.79
CA LYS A 154 -7.96 -5.21 11.16
C LYS A 154 -9.47 -5.23 11.40
N VAL A 155 -10.02 -6.40 11.65
CA VAL A 155 -11.29 -6.50 12.36
C VAL A 155 -11.00 -5.97 13.75
N ALA A 156 -11.46 -4.75 14.04
CA ALA A 156 -11.57 -4.28 15.41
C ALA A 156 -12.47 -5.29 16.15
N ASN A 157 -11.86 -6.30 16.74
CA ASN A 157 -12.50 -7.22 17.65
C ASN A 157 -12.80 -6.42 18.92
N GLY A 158 -13.92 -5.71 18.89
CA GLY A 158 -14.59 -5.26 20.08
C GLY A 158 -15.26 -6.45 20.75
N ILE A 159 -14.63 -6.98 21.79
CA ILE A 159 -15.29 -7.50 23.00
C ILE A 159 -14.46 -7.06 24.20
#